data_AF-A0A0V8DY85-F1
#
_entry.id   AF-A0A0V8DY85-F1
#
_cell.length_a   1.000
_cell.length_b   1.000
_cell.length_c   1.000
_cell.angle_alpha   90.00
_cell.angle_beta   90.00
_cell.angle_gamma   90.00
#
_symmetry.space_group_name_H-M   'P 1'
#
loop_
_entity.id
_entity.type
_entity.pdbx_description
1 polymer ?
#
loop_
_entity_poly.entity_id
_entity_poly.type
_entity_poly.pdbx_seq_one_letter_code
_entity_poly.pdbx_strand_id
1 'polypeptide(L)'
;MKKIILLTASTLALSSICPLALSPLVQANTFSGETSSSLVKNKNNDSEIVILDKGEFNSPILLDPYDFSLNSIGFNTGKIVFNYNSTSLTDLDETTAKYFNLKLPIEFNNISKIDHGEAIKEAITASYKLPGQTDYKNISMQDIDTTHSGQVNFKLPTSAIISKGEVTTFRVQINFGKILDSMNLGEDYDYTQQISNATGNSYNFKGALTSTDYFTSLPESAAIGYTDGNQAVH
;
A
#
# COMPACT_ATOMS: atom_id res chain seq x y z
N MET A 1 -28.52 -25.20 39.91
CA MET A 1 -27.55 -24.45 40.74
C MET A 1 -26.28 -24.25 39.92
N LYS A 2 -25.74 -23.04 39.82
CA LYS A 2 -24.50 -22.76 39.06
C LYS A 2 -23.29 -23.14 39.93
N LYS A 3 -22.26 -23.77 39.35
CA LYS A 3 -20.94 -23.95 39.99
C LYS A 3 -19.90 -23.09 39.27
N ILE A 4 -19.31 -22.17 40.01
CA ILE A 4 -18.09 -21.44 39.64
C ILE A 4 -16.93 -22.22 40.27
N ILE A 5 -15.83 -22.42 39.54
CA ILE A 5 -14.56 -22.92 40.09
C ILE A 5 -13.44 -21.97 39.66
N LEU A 6 -12.42 -21.90 40.51
CA LEU A 6 -11.61 -20.73 40.82
C LEU A 6 -10.25 -20.72 40.10
N LEU A 7 -9.73 -19.52 39.82
CA LEU A 7 -8.33 -19.29 39.44
C LEU A 7 -7.39 -19.47 40.64
N THR A 8 -6.24 -20.12 40.43
CA THR A 8 -5.06 -19.95 41.29
C THR A 8 -3.80 -19.88 40.43
N ALA A 9 -3.03 -18.81 40.59
CA ALA A 9 -1.67 -18.69 40.10
C ALA A 9 -0.71 -18.81 41.31
N SER A 10 0.51 -19.30 41.08
CA SER A 10 1.56 -19.36 42.11
C SER A 10 2.90 -18.96 41.50
N THR A 11 3.62 -18.11 42.23
CA THR A 11 4.83 -17.43 41.80
C THR A 11 6.08 -18.00 42.46
N LEU A 12 7.23 -17.79 41.79
CA LEU A 12 8.60 -17.69 42.32
C LEU A 12 9.19 -18.90 43.08
N ALA A 13 10.31 -19.40 42.54
CA ALA A 13 11.39 -19.97 43.32
C ALA A 13 12.66 -19.15 43.07
N LEU A 14 13.28 -18.66 44.15
CA LEU A 14 14.48 -17.83 44.15
C LEU A 14 15.65 -18.66 44.71
N SER A 15 16.82 -18.65 44.06
CA SER A 15 18.04 -19.26 44.61
C SER A 15 19.24 -18.32 44.45
N SER A 16 19.73 -17.80 45.58
CA SER A 16 20.91 -16.93 45.74
C SER A 16 22.10 -17.70 46.35
N ILE A 17 23.14 -16.97 46.86
CA ILE A 17 24.40 -17.42 47.54
C ILE A 17 25.54 -17.79 46.55
N CYS A 18 26.80 -17.31 46.61
CA CYS A 18 27.52 -16.32 47.47
C CYS A 18 28.78 -15.71 46.74
N PRO A 19 29.55 -14.74 47.30
CA PRO A 19 30.60 -13.94 46.62
C PRO A 19 32.06 -14.31 47.00
N LEU A 20 33.17 -13.64 46.62
CA LEU A 20 33.68 -12.33 47.09
C LEU A 20 35.03 -11.91 46.47
N ALA A 21 35.19 -10.60 46.16
CA ALA A 21 36.38 -9.71 46.27
C ALA A 21 36.14 -8.43 45.41
N LEU A 22 35.74 -7.26 45.92
CA LEU A 22 36.51 -6.23 46.66
C LEU A 22 37.79 -5.81 45.92
N SER A 23 38.10 -4.53 45.59
CA SER A 23 37.51 -3.19 45.84
C SER A 23 38.40 -2.11 45.16
N PRO A 24 38.12 -0.78 45.18
CA PRO A 24 36.84 -0.03 45.23
C PRO A 24 36.78 1.25 44.32
N LEU A 25 35.63 1.95 44.36
CA LEU A 25 35.41 3.40 44.19
C LEU A 25 35.66 4.08 42.81
N VAL A 26 34.57 4.52 42.17
CA VAL A 26 34.18 5.94 42.02
C VAL A 26 32.64 6.02 41.93
N GLN A 27 32.05 7.16 42.31
CA GLN A 27 30.61 7.33 42.56
C GLN A 27 29.71 7.12 41.33
N ALA A 28 28.64 6.36 41.51
CA ALA A 28 27.44 6.46 40.67
C ALA A 28 26.53 7.56 41.25
N ASN A 29 26.48 8.72 40.60
CA ASN A 29 25.47 9.73 40.92
C ASN A 29 24.09 9.24 40.48
N THR A 30 23.18 9.07 41.42
CA THR A 30 21.75 9.03 41.14
C THR A 30 21.33 10.37 40.57
N PHE A 31 20.91 10.40 39.31
CA PHE A 31 20.17 11.53 38.76
C PHE A 31 18.85 11.03 38.17
N SER A 32 17.77 11.27 38.91
CA SER A 32 16.42 11.29 38.36
C SER A 32 16.30 12.49 37.42
N GLY A 33 16.68 12.29 36.16
CA GLY A 33 16.51 13.28 35.10
C GLY A 33 15.26 12.98 34.31
N GLU A 34 14.25 13.85 34.42
CA GLU A 34 13.17 13.91 33.45
C GLU A 34 13.77 14.13 32.06
N THR A 35 13.83 13.10 31.22
CA THR A 35 13.95 13.32 29.77
C THR A 35 12.61 13.81 29.26
N SER A 36 12.32 15.07 29.57
CA SER A 36 11.47 15.92 28.75
C SER A 36 11.98 15.78 27.32
N SER A 37 11.28 15.01 26.50
CA SER A 37 11.54 14.95 25.06
C SER A 37 11.23 16.33 24.52
N SER A 38 12.28 17.15 24.41
CA SER A 38 12.20 18.48 23.86
C SER A 38 11.49 18.39 22.51
N LEU A 39 10.37 19.11 22.41
CA LEU A 39 9.68 19.35 21.16
C LEU A 39 10.62 20.12 20.23
N VAL A 40 11.51 19.39 19.56
CA VAL A 40 12.00 19.78 18.25
C VAL A 40 10.77 19.74 17.36
N LYS A 41 10.03 20.86 17.35
CA LYS A 41 9.09 21.20 16.29
C LYS A 41 9.92 21.39 15.02
N ASN A 42 10.34 20.28 14.43
CA ASN A 42 10.66 20.25 13.02
C ASN A 42 9.37 20.65 12.32
N LYS A 43 9.37 21.86 11.77
CA LYS A 43 8.18 22.52 11.24
C LYS A 43 7.89 22.00 9.83
N ASN A 44 7.82 20.68 9.70
CA ASN A 44 7.14 20.07 8.59
C ASN A 44 5.64 20.32 8.80
N ASN A 45 4.96 20.76 7.74
CA ASN A 45 3.50 20.77 7.71
C ASN A 45 3.01 19.35 7.39
N ASP A 46 3.40 18.39 8.23
CA ASP A 46 2.93 17.00 8.13
C ASP A 46 1.47 16.99 8.60
N SER A 47 0.56 17.26 7.66
CA SER A 47 -0.86 16.98 7.84
C SER A 47 -0.99 15.51 8.23
N GLU A 48 -1.56 15.26 9.42
CA GLU A 48 -1.74 13.92 9.95
C GLU A 48 -2.47 13.05 8.91
N ILE A 49 -1.88 11.89 8.60
CA ILE A 49 -2.39 10.99 7.55
C ILE A 49 -3.71 10.40 8.06
N VAL A 50 -4.83 10.92 7.54
CA VAL A 50 -6.15 10.37 7.87
C VAL A 50 -6.50 9.28 6.86
N ILE A 51 -6.45 8.04 7.31
CA ILE A 51 -7.05 6.90 6.62
C ILE A 51 -8.55 6.97 6.84
N LEU A 52 -9.30 6.98 5.74
CA LEU A 52 -10.74 7.20 5.74
C LEU A 52 -11.53 5.89 5.65
N ASP A 53 -10.86 4.75 5.46
CA ASP A 53 -11.47 3.46 5.22
C ASP A 53 -10.87 2.28 5.98
N LYS A 54 -11.64 1.19 5.99
CA LYS A 54 -11.12 -0.17 6.09
C LYS A 54 -11.26 -0.80 4.72
N GLY A 55 -10.16 -0.80 3.98
CA GLY A 55 -10.11 -1.35 2.63
C GLY A 55 -9.84 -2.85 2.55
N GLU A 56 -10.19 -3.44 1.41
CA GLU A 56 -9.79 -4.79 1.00
C GLU A 56 -9.60 -4.85 -0.52
N PHE A 57 -8.61 -5.63 -0.97
CA PHE A 57 -8.51 -6.02 -2.37
C PHE A 57 -9.33 -7.28 -2.61
N ASN A 58 -10.13 -7.30 -3.68
CA ASN A 58 -10.67 -8.55 -4.21
C ASN A 58 -9.47 -9.40 -4.64
N SER A 59 -9.15 -10.40 -3.82
CA SER A 59 -7.97 -11.25 -4.01
C SER A 59 -8.39 -12.59 -4.66
N PRO A 60 -7.59 -13.13 -5.59
CA PRO A 60 -6.31 -12.58 -6.05
C PRO A 60 -6.47 -11.38 -6.99
N ILE A 61 -5.45 -10.51 -6.97
CA ILE A 61 -5.23 -9.52 -8.03
C ILE A 61 -4.87 -10.29 -9.30
N LEU A 62 -5.58 -10.01 -10.40
CA LEU A 62 -5.39 -10.73 -11.65
C LEU A 62 -4.21 -10.15 -12.43
N LEU A 63 -3.34 -11.04 -12.89
CA LEU A 63 -2.28 -10.76 -13.86
C LEU A 63 -2.67 -11.41 -15.18
N ASP A 64 -3.01 -10.59 -16.17
CA ASP A 64 -3.19 -11.05 -17.54
C ASP A 64 -1.82 -11.05 -18.24
N PRO A 65 -1.47 -12.14 -18.96
CA PRO A 65 -0.22 -12.23 -19.68
C PRO A 65 -0.10 -11.15 -20.75
N TYR A 66 1.14 -10.74 -21.01
CA TYR A 66 1.47 -9.97 -22.19
C TYR A 66 1.50 -10.93 -23.40
N ASP A 67 1.00 -10.51 -24.56
CA ASP A 67 1.06 -11.38 -25.74
C ASP A 67 2.48 -11.35 -26.33
N PHE A 68 3.13 -12.51 -26.34
CA PHE A 68 4.58 -12.67 -26.42
C PHE A 68 5.06 -12.99 -27.85
N SER A 69 4.75 -12.12 -28.82
CA SER A 69 5.36 -12.27 -30.15
C SER A 69 6.87 -11.99 -30.16
N LEU A 70 7.39 -11.28 -29.14
CA LEU A 70 8.73 -10.68 -29.16
C LEU A 70 9.63 -11.05 -27.96
N ASN A 71 9.46 -12.19 -27.28
CA ASN A 71 10.46 -12.69 -26.29
C ASN A 71 10.22 -14.13 -25.81
N SER A 72 11.28 -14.80 -25.33
CA SER A 72 11.28 -16.23 -24.95
C SER A 72 11.51 -16.51 -23.44
N ILE A 73 11.31 -15.52 -22.58
CA ILE A 73 11.81 -15.52 -21.18
C ILE A 73 10.74 -15.14 -20.14
N GLY A 74 9.75 -16.01 -19.95
CA GLY A 74 9.02 -16.26 -18.68
C GLY A 74 8.30 -15.11 -17.94
N PHE A 75 8.27 -13.89 -18.45
CA PHE A 75 7.79 -12.70 -17.72
C PHE A 75 6.33 -12.34 -18.06
N ASN A 76 5.38 -13.02 -17.42
CA ASN A 76 3.99 -12.99 -17.89
C ASN A 76 3.12 -11.86 -17.28
N THR A 77 3.66 -10.66 -17.04
CA THR A 77 2.88 -9.52 -16.50
C THR A 77 2.69 -8.40 -17.52
N GLY A 78 1.72 -8.58 -18.43
CA GLY A 78 1.33 -7.55 -19.39
C GLY A 78 0.35 -6.55 -18.80
N LYS A 79 -0.59 -7.03 -17.99
CA LYS A 79 -1.67 -6.19 -17.48
C LYS A 79 -2.13 -6.65 -16.10
N ILE A 80 -2.31 -5.71 -15.19
CA ILE A 80 -2.90 -5.95 -13.88
C ILE A 80 -4.36 -5.50 -13.90
N VAL A 81 -5.24 -6.28 -13.30
CA VAL A 81 -6.63 -5.90 -13.03
C VAL A 81 -6.97 -6.21 -11.58
N PHE A 82 -7.43 -5.19 -10.83
CA PHE A 82 -7.94 -5.39 -9.47
C PHE A 82 -9.22 -4.60 -9.19
N ASN A 83 -9.98 -5.11 -8.21
CA ASN A 83 -11.03 -4.34 -7.54
C ASN A 83 -10.61 -4.09 -6.09
N TYR A 84 -10.98 -2.94 -5.55
CA TYR A 84 -10.72 -2.55 -4.16
C TYR A 84 -12.00 -2.04 -3.52
N ASN A 85 -12.42 -2.61 -2.39
CA ASN A 85 -13.59 -2.15 -1.64
C ASN A 85 -13.12 -1.32 -0.46
N SER A 86 -13.46 -0.04 -0.45
CA SER A 86 -13.21 0.92 0.63
C SER A 86 -14.46 1.01 1.51
N THR A 87 -14.45 0.43 2.72
CA THR A 87 -15.53 0.61 3.70
C THR A 87 -15.25 1.85 4.54
N SER A 88 -16.05 2.91 4.43
CA SER A 88 -15.72 4.19 5.06
C SER A 88 -15.82 4.16 6.59
N LEU A 89 -14.84 4.74 7.29
CA LEU A 89 -14.76 4.80 8.77
C LEU A 89 -15.46 6.05 9.35
N THR A 90 -15.69 7.05 8.52
CA THR A 90 -16.26 8.36 8.86
C THR A 90 -17.24 8.79 7.77
N ASP A 91 -18.10 9.76 8.06
CA ASP A 91 -18.83 10.44 6.99
C ASP A 91 -17.86 11.33 6.20
N LEU A 92 -18.02 11.31 4.87
CA LEU A 92 -17.16 11.98 3.91
C LEU A 92 -18.02 12.90 3.04
N ASP A 93 -17.99 14.18 3.38
CA ASP A 93 -18.81 15.25 2.80
C ASP A 93 -18.22 15.83 1.50
N GLU A 94 -18.86 16.85 0.93
CA GLU A 94 -18.39 17.48 -0.33
C GLU A 94 -17.12 18.33 -0.17
N THR A 95 -16.72 18.67 1.07
CA THR A 95 -15.57 19.55 1.33
C THR A 95 -14.25 18.78 1.53
N THR A 96 -14.33 17.54 2.02
CA THR A 96 -13.15 16.70 2.26
C THR A 96 -12.62 16.11 0.95
N ALA A 97 -11.41 16.46 0.53
CA ALA A 97 -10.73 15.79 -0.57
C ALA A 97 -10.48 14.31 -0.25
N LYS A 98 -10.59 13.43 -1.26
CA LYS A 98 -10.51 11.97 -1.09
C LYS A 98 -9.70 11.35 -2.22
N TYR A 99 -8.74 10.53 -1.85
CA TYR A 99 -7.80 9.91 -2.78
C TYR A 99 -7.66 8.42 -2.46
N PHE A 100 -7.96 7.56 -3.43
CA PHE A 100 -7.51 6.18 -3.35
C PHE A 100 -6.05 6.13 -3.76
N ASN A 101 -5.16 5.83 -2.81
CA ASN A 101 -3.72 5.78 -3.03
C ASN A 101 -3.30 4.32 -3.19
N LEU A 102 -2.65 4.01 -4.30
CA LEU A 102 -2.12 2.69 -4.63
C LEU A 102 -0.58 2.74 -4.62
N LYS A 103 0.06 1.93 -3.79
CA LYS A 103 1.49 1.66 -3.91
C LYS A 103 1.71 0.42 -4.77
N LEU A 104 2.53 0.59 -5.80
CA LEU A 104 2.98 -0.47 -6.69
C LEU A 104 4.04 -1.34 -6.00
N PRO A 105 4.15 -2.63 -6.38
CA PRO A 105 5.24 -3.50 -5.97
C PRO A 105 6.60 -2.92 -6.39
N ILE A 106 7.65 -3.24 -5.63
CA ILE A 106 9.00 -2.66 -5.81
C ILE A 106 9.59 -2.99 -7.20
N GLU A 107 9.18 -4.12 -7.76
CA GLU A 107 9.59 -4.60 -9.08
C GLU A 107 9.16 -3.69 -10.23
N PHE A 108 8.11 -2.87 -10.05
CA PHE A 108 7.63 -1.90 -11.04
C PHE A 108 8.27 -0.51 -10.87
N ASN A 109 9.25 -0.35 -9.98
CA ASN A 109 9.88 0.95 -9.72
C ASN A 109 10.56 1.55 -10.96
N ASN A 110 11.19 0.74 -11.81
CA ASN A 110 11.90 1.25 -12.99
C ASN A 110 10.93 1.89 -13.98
N ILE A 111 9.85 1.15 -14.33
CA ILE A 111 8.82 1.68 -15.23
C ILE A 111 8.07 2.88 -14.64
N SER A 112 7.96 2.99 -13.31
CA SER A 112 7.32 4.14 -12.65
C SER A 112 8.11 5.45 -12.72
N LYS A 113 9.33 5.43 -13.27
CA LYS A 113 10.19 6.60 -13.43
C LYS A 113 10.30 7.06 -14.89
N ILE A 114 9.81 6.26 -15.83
CA ILE A 114 9.78 6.59 -17.26
C ILE A 114 8.88 7.80 -17.45
N ASP A 115 9.40 8.81 -18.15
CA ASP A 115 8.74 10.08 -18.43
C ASP A 115 8.07 10.70 -17.20
N HIS A 116 8.77 10.64 -16.06
CA HIS A 116 8.32 11.12 -14.75
C HIS A 116 6.98 10.53 -14.27
N GLY A 117 6.63 9.32 -14.75
CA GLY A 117 5.39 8.62 -14.42
C GLY A 117 4.28 8.78 -15.46
N GLU A 118 4.46 9.59 -16.51
CA GLU A 118 3.43 9.82 -17.53
C GLU A 118 3.13 8.56 -18.35
N ALA A 119 4.14 7.75 -18.66
CA ALA A 119 3.95 6.47 -19.34
C ALA A 119 3.07 5.48 -18.54
N ILE A 120 3.18 5.48 -17.20
CA ILE A 120 2.25 4.74 -16.34
C ILE A 120 0.85 5.35 -16.41
N LYS A 121 0.72 6.67 -16.35
CA LYS A 121 -0.56 7.39 -16.38
C LYS A 121 -1.36 7.09 -17.63
N GLU A 122 -0.70 7.08 -18.79
CA GLU A 122 -1.33 6.69 -20.06
C GLU A 122 -1.65 5.19 -20.20
N ALA A 123 -1.11 4.34 -19.33
CA ALA A 123 -1.35 2.90 -19.29
C ALA A 123 -2.47 2.51 -18.29
N ILE A 124 -2.98 3.46 -17.51
CA ILE A 124 -4.01 3.24 -16.51
C ILE A 124 -5.41 3.52 -17.08
N THR A 125 -6.34 2.64 -16.76
CA THR A 125 -7.77 2.95 -16.77
C THR A 125 -8.36 2.66 -15.39
N ALA A 126 -9.11 3.60 -14.84
CA ALA A 126 -9.67 3.48 -13.50
C ALA A 126 -11.12 3.96 -13.45
N SER A 127 -11.90 3.34 -12.58
CA SER A 127 -13.29 3.70 -12.33
C SER A 127 -13.66 3.42 -10.88
N TYR A 128 -14.71 4.08 -10.39
CA TYR A 128 -15.23 3.93 -9.05
C TYR A 128 -16.75 3.80 -9.07
N LYS A 129 -17.31 3.19 -8.03
CA LYS A 129 -18.74 3.09 -7.80
C LYS A 129 -19.03 3.47 -6.35
N LEU A 130 -19.79 4.54 -6.18
CA LEU A 130 -20.20 5.05 -4.87
C LEU A 130 -21.30 4.18 -4.25
N PRO A 131 -21.54 4.32 -2.93
CA PRO A 131 -22.67 3.69 -2.25
C PRO A 131 -24.00 3.96 -2.95
N GLY A 132 -24.87 2.95 -2.95
CA GLY A 132 -26.19 3.01 -3.58
C GLY A 132 -26.20 3.11 -5.12
N GLN A 133 -25.06 3.29 -5.78
CA GLN A 133 -24.98 3.39 -7.25
C GLN A 133 -24.79 2.00 -7.89
N THR A 134 -25.44 1.80 -9.04
CA THR A 134 -25.36 0.59 -9.87
C THR A 134 -24.12 0.58 -10.75
N ASP A 135 -23.83 1.73 -11.35
CA ASP A 135 -22.88 1.87 -12.45
C ASP A 135 -21.55 2.46 -12.00
N TYR A 136 -20.48 2.07 -12.70
CA TYR A 136 -19.16 2.62 -12.50
C TYR A 136 -19.01 3.96 -13.24
N LYS A 137 -18.35 4.92 -12.58
CA LYS A 137 -17.93 6.19 -13.14
C LYS A 137 -16.43 6.15 -13.38
N ASN A 138 -15.99 6.58 -14.55
CA ASN A 138 -14.57 6.63 -14.88
C ASN A 138 -13.87 7.73 -14.08
N ILE A 139 -12.62 7.49 -13.69
CA ILE A 139 -11.71 8.50 -13.17
C ILE A 139 -11.01 9.11 -14.39
N SER A 140 -11.08 10.43 -14.53
CA SER A 140 -10.45 11.14 -15.65
C SER A 140 -8.92 11.08 -15.51
N MET A 141 -8.20 11.11 -16.63
CA MET A 141 -6.72 11.10 -16.61
C MET A 141 -6.12 12.26 -15.79
N GLN A 142 -6.77 13.43 -15.79
CA GLN A 142 -6.38 14.58 -14.95
C GLN A 142 -6.50 14.34 -13.44
N ASP A 143 -7.33 13.37 -13.03
CA ASP A 143 -7.61 12.98 -11.64
C ASP A 143 -6.78 11.73 -11.22
N ILE A 144 -5.85 11.30 -12.10
CA ILE A 144 -4.83 10.29 -11.82
C ILE A 144 -3.48 11.00 -11.71
N ASP A 145 -2.79 10.78 -10.60
CA ASP A 145 -1.43 11.26 -10.37
C ASP A 145 -0.45 10.07 -10.24
N THR A 146 0.70 10.22 -10.88
CA THR A 146 1.80 9.23 -10.97
C THR A 146 3.17 9.88 -10.75
N THR A 147 3.21 11.17 -10.39
CA THR A 147 4.46 11.93 -10.19
C THR A 147 5.32 11.39 -9.05
N HIS A 148 4.69 10.64 -8.13
CA HIS A 148 5.35 9.94 -7.04
C HIS A 148 5.75 8.51 -7.45
N SER A 149 7.01 8.31 -7.80
CA SER A 149 7.54 6.99 -8.20
C SER A 149 7.14 5.85 -7.26
N GLY A 150 6.68 4.74 -7.83
CA GLY A 150 6.16 3.58 -7.13
C GLY A 150 4.74 3.75 -6.57
N GLN A 151 4.05 4.87 -6.83
CA GLN A 151 2.67 5.14 -6.38
C GLN A 151 1.80 5.68 -7.50
N VAL A 152 0.49 5.46 -7.37
CA VAL A 152 -0.56 5.95 -8.26
C VAL A 152 -1.73 6.41 -7.40
N ASN A 153 -2.14 7.67 -7.58
CA ASN A 153 -3.11 8.32 -6.72
C ASN A 153 -4.35 8.67 -7.54
N PHE A 154 -5.52 8.28 -7.05
CA PHE A 154 -6.80 8.36 -7.73
C PHE A 154 -7.74 9.31 -6.99
N LYS A 155 -7.92 10.52 -7.50
CA LYS A 155 -8.77 11.53 -6.91
C LYS A 155 -10.25 11.23 -7.19
N LEU A 156 -11.07 11.20 -6.13
CA LEU A 156 -12.52 11.23 -6.27
C LEU A 156 -13.00 12.68 -6.49
N PRO A 157 -14.10 12.90 -7.26
CA PRO A 157 -14.67 14.23 -7.39
C PRO A 157 -15.17 14.74 -6.04
N THR A 158 -15.15 16.05 -5.82
CA THR A 158 -15.61 16.67 -4.58
C THR A 158 -17.09 16.39 -4.30
N SER A 159 -17.93 16.17 -5.32
CA SER A 159 -19.34 15.76 -5.16
C SER A 159 -19.55 14.31 -4.73
N ALA A 160 -18.48 13.55 -4.42
CA ALA A 160 -18.58 12.18 -3.91
C ALA A 160 -18.92 12.19 -2.40
N ILE A 161 -20.20 12.12 -2.07
CA ILE A 161 -20.67 11.87 -0.70
C ILE A 161 -20.59 10.36 -0.41
N ILE A 162 -20.00 10.00 0.74
CA ILE A 162 -19.91 8.61 1.23
C ILE A 162 -20.22 8.65 2.73
N SER A 163 -21.20 7.88 3.20
CA SER A 163 -21.50 7.79 4.64
C SER A 163 -20.69 6.69 5.33
N LYS A 164 -20.54 6.83 6.65
CA LYS A 164 -19.84 5.87 7.50
C LYS A 164 -20.45 4.47 7.37
N GLY A 165 -19.59 3.47 7.16
CA GLY A 165 -19.94 2.07 6.99
C GLY A 165 -20.39 1.70 5.58
N GLU A 166 -20.54 2.67 4.67
CA GLU A 166 -20.83 2.38 3.27
C GLU A 166 -19.56 2.00 2.48
N VAL A 167 -19.76 1.29 1.37
CA VAL A 167 -18.67 0.77 0.53
C VAL A 167 -18.57 1.53 -0.78
N THR A 168 -17.39 2.08 -1.06
CA THR A 168 -17.00 2.56 -2.39
C THR A 168 -16.11 1.50 -3.04
N THR A 169 -16.45 1.03 -4.24
CA THR A 169 -15.62 0.06 -4.98
C THR A 169 -14.85 0.77 -6.09
N PHE A 170 -13.54 0.58 -6.12
CA PHE A 170 -12.66 0.98 -7.21
C PHE A 170 -12.37 -0.21 -8.13
N ARG A 171 -12.23 0.04 -9.43
CA ARG A 171 -11.63 -0.88 -10.40
C ARG A 171 -10.48 -0.18 -11.08
N VAL A 172 -9.33 -0.83 -11.12
CA VAL A 172 -8.13 -0.31 -11.77
C VAL A 172 -7.56 -1.38 -12.67
N GLN A 173 -7.23 -0.97 -13.89
CA GLN A 173 -6.45 -1.76 -14.84
C GLN A 173 -5.20 -0.96 -15.21
N ILE A 174 -4.04 -1.61 -15.14
CA ILE A 174 -2.75 -1.02 -15.53
C ILE A 174 -2.13 -1.92 -16.59
N ASN A 175 -1.94 -1.41 -17.81
CA ASN A 175 -1.37 -2.15 -18.93
C ASN A 175 0.12 -1.85 -19.07
N PHE A 176 0.95 -2.54 -18.29
CA PHE A 176 2.41 -2.39 -18.37
C PHE A 176 3.00 -2.84 -19.70
N GLY A 177 2.34 -3.76 -20.42
CA GLY A 177 2.67 -4.14 -21.79
C GLY A 177 2.78 -2.94 -22.72
N LYS A 178 1.80 -2.02 -22.70
CA LYS A 178 1.83 -0.75 -23.46
C LYS A 178 3.10 0.07 -23.18
N ILE A 179 3.59 0.05 -21.94
CA ILE A 179 4.81 0.78 -21.56
C ILE A 179 6.05 0.07 -22.13
N LEU A 180 6.11 -1.26 -22.03
CA LEU A 180 7.22 -2.06 -22.58
C LEU A 180 7.29 -1.93 -24.12
N ASP A 181 6.15 -1.98 -24.81
CA ASP A 181 6.01 -1.64 -26.25
C ASP A 181 6.66 -0.29 -26.58
N SER A 182 6.33 0.74 -25.80
CA SER A 182 6.78 2.11 -26.06
C SER A 182 8.30 2.31 -25.94
N MET A 183 9.00 1.40 -25.23
CA MET A 183 10.46 1.42 -25.14
C MET A 183 11.14 0.97 -26.44
N ASN A 184 10.47 0.14 -27.26
CA ASN A 184 10.95 -0.38 -28.54
C ASN A 184 12.38 -0.96 -28.48
N LEU A 185 12.67 -1.82 -27.48
CA LEU A 185 14.01 -2.36 -27.22
C LEU A 185 14.37 -3.57 -28.11
N GLY A 186 13.44 -4.06 -28.92
CA GLY A 186 13.61 -5.20 -29.81
C GLY A 186 13.19 -6.54 -29.21
N GLU A 187 13.24 -7.59 -30.03
CA GLU A 187 12.73 -8.93 -29.73
C GLU A 187 13.71 -9.78 -28.89
N ASP A 188 15.00 -9.45 -28.94
CA ASP A 188 16.07 -10.13 -28.19
C ASP A 188 16.30 -9.52 -26.78
N TYR A 189 15.57 -8.45 -26.42
CA TYR A 189 15.79 -7.73 -25.16
C TYR A 189 15.06 -8.37 -23.97
N ASP A 190 15.80 -8.72 -22.93
CA ASP A 190 15.23 -9.27 -21.70
C ASP A 190 14.48 -8.21 -20.85
N TYR A 191 13.16 -8.15 -21.03
CA TYR A 191 12.29 -7.22 -20.30
C TYR A 191 12.19 -7.49 -18.78
N THR A 192 12.70 -8.62 -18.25
CA THR A 192 12.78 -8.80 -16.77
C THR A 192 13.73 -7.80 -16.10
N GLN A 193 14.61 -7.17 -16.87
CA GLN A 193 15.46 -6.06 -16.43
C GLN A 193 14.64 -4.78 -16.15
N GLN A 194 13.50 -4.61 -16.82
CA GLN A 194 12.61 -3.47 -16.62
C GLN A 194 11.61 -3.72 -15.48
N ILE A 195 11.09 -4.94 -15.40
CA ILE A 195 10.22 -5.38 -14.31
C ILE A 195 10.70 -6.74 -13.83
N SER A 196 11.30 -6.78 -12.65
CA SER A 196 11.85 -8.02 -12.10
C SER A 196 10.75 -9.00 -11.69
N ASN A 197 11.08 -10.30 -11.71
CA ASN A 197 10.22 -11.33 -11.17
C ASN A 197 9.96 -11.10 -9.66
N ALA A 198 8.73 -11.38 -9.23
CA ALA A 198 8.29 -11.17 -7.86
C ALA A 198 9.14 -11.92 -6.82
N THR A 199 9.55 -11.22 -5.77
CA THR A 199 10.31 -11.82 -4.65
C THR A 199 9.42 -12.69 -3.75
N GLY A 200 9.26 -13.97 -4.11
CA GLY A 200 8.44 -14.94 -3.38
C GLY A 200 7.15 -15.36 -4.09
N ASN A 201 7.17 -15.41 -5.44
CA ASN A 201 6.10 -15.88 -6.33
C ASN A 201 4.87 -14.95 -6.49
N SER A 202 4.72 -13.87 -5.73
CA SER A 202 3.59 -12.93 -5.92
C SER A 202 3.98 -11.46 -5.74
N TYR A 203 3.43 -10.62 -6.58
CA TYR A 203 3.46 -9.16 -6.43
C TYR A 203 2.48 -8.70 -5.34
N ASN A 204 2.93 -7.75 -4.53
CA ASN A 204 2.23 -7.21 -3.37
C ASN A 204 1.87 -5.75 -3.57
N PHE A 205 0.58 -5.45 -3.68
CA PHE A 205 0.03 -4.10 -3.83
C PHE A 205 -0.44 -3.59 -2.47
N LYS A 206 -0.35 -2.29 -2.21
CA LYS A 206 -0.97 -1.68 -1.02
C LYS A 206 -1.92 -0.56 -1.41
N GLY A 207 -3.08 -0.48 -0.74
CA GLY A 207 -4.14 0.47 -1.07
C GLY A 207 -4.84 1.04 0.16
N ALA A 208 -5.18 2.32 0.13
CA ALA A 208 -5.96 3.02 1.17
C ALA A 208 -6.79 4.17 0.55
N LEU A 209 -7.99 4.42 1.06
CA LEU A 209 -8.70 5.69 0.82
C LEU A 209 -8.29 6.69 1.90
N THR A 210 -7.77 7.85 1.49
CA THR A 210 -7.16 8.84 2.41
C THR A 210 -7.55 10.27 2.06
N SER A 211 -7.32 11.20 2.99
CA SER A 211 -7.53 12.64 2.77
C SER A 211 -6.40 13.34 2.02
N THR A 212 -5.21 12.75 1.99
CA THR A 212 -4.01 13.24 1.30
C THR A 212 -3.77 12.53 -0.03
N ASP A 213 -3.17 13.25 -0.96
CA ASP A 213 -2.92 12.87 -2.36
C ASP A 213 -1.61 12.13 -2.60
N TYR A 214 -0.66 12.15 -1.66
CA TYR A 214 0.57 11.36 -1.75
C TYR A 214 1.07 10.87 -0.38
N PHE A 215 2.00 9.91 -0.43
CA PHE A 215 2.72 9.41 0.74
C PHE A 215 4.21 9.20 0.47
N THR A 216 5.06 9.45 1.46
CA THR A 216 6.43 8.92 1.49
C THR A 216 6.43 7.41 1.76
N SER A 217 5.51 6.96 2.61
CA SER A 217 5.16 5.56 2.84
C SER A 217 3.68 5.43 3.19
N LEU A 218 2.93 4.58 2.47
CA LEU A 218 1.58 4.19 2.90
C LEU A 218 1.61 3.67 4.35
N PRO A 219 0.60 4.02 5.17
CA PRO A 219 0.53 3.60 6.57
C PRO A 219 0.37 2.08 6.72
N GLU A 220 0.76 1.53 7.88
CA GLU A 220 0.78 0.08 8.12
C GLU A 220 -0.60 -0.59 8.00
N SER A 221 -1.67 0.14 8.31
CA SER A 221 -3.06 -0.31 8.20
C SER A 221 -3.64 -0.22 6.78
N ALA A 222 -2.87 0.24 5.79
CA ALA A 222 -3.27 0.14 4.39
C ALA A 222 -3.42 -1.34 3.99
N ALA A 223 -4.51 -1.68 3.30
CA ALA A 223 -4.79 -3.04 2.90
C ALA A 223 -3.72 -3.55 1.93
N ILE A 224 -3.38 -4.84 2.03
CA ILE A 224 -2.41 -5.49 1.14
C ILE A 224 -3.16 -6.46 0.22
N GLY A 225 -2.97 -6.32 -1.08
CA GLY A 225 -3.50 -7.20 -2.11
C GLY A 225 -2.39 -8.06 -2.70
N TYR A 226 -2.68 -9.33 -2.90
CA TYR A 226 -1.76 -10.33 -3.43
C TYR A 226 -2.23 -10.79 -4.80
N THR A 227 -1.29 -10.96 -5.72
CA THR A 227 -1.50 -11.74 -6.95
C THR A 227 -1.57 -13.23 -6.63
N ASP A 228 -2.13 -14.06 -7.50
CA ASP A 228 -2.49 -15.46 -7.21
C ASP A 228 -1.32 -16.43 -6.99
N GLY A 229 -0.07 -15.97 -7.07
CA GLY A 229 1.12 -16.78 -6.83
C GLY A 229 1.43 -17.78 -7.95
N ASN A 230 0.48 -18.00 -8.84
CA ASN A 230 0.69 -18.59 -10.14
C ASN A 230 1.53 -17.60 -10.96
N GLN A 231 2.70 -18.03 -11.45
CA GLN A 231 3.31 -17.40 -12.62
C GLN A 231 2.22 -17.37 -13.70
N ALA A 232 1.86 -16.20 -14.26
CA ALA A 232 0.68 -16.14 -15.13
C ALA A 232 0.80 -17.20 -16.25
N VAL A 233 -0.09 -18.19 -16.22
CA VAL A 233 0.29 -19.56 -16.60
C VAL A 233 0.12 -19.79 -18.10
N HIS A 234 1.21 -20.17 -18.75
CA HIS A 234 1.21 -21.11 -19.88
C HIS A 234 2.41 -22.06 -19.77
#